data_AF-A0A820HDN7-F1
#
_entry.id   AF-A0A820HDN7-F1
#
_cell.length_a   1.000
_cell.length_b   1.000
_cell.length_c   1.000
_cell.angle_alpha   90.00
_cell.angle_beta   90.00
_cell.angle_gamma   90.00
#
_symmetry.space_group_name_H-M   'P 1'
#
loop_
_entity.id
_entity.type
_entity.pdbx_description
1 polymer ?
#
loop_
_entity_poly.entity_id
_entity_poly.type
_entity_poly.pdbx_seq_one_letter_code
_entity_poly.pdbx_strand_id
1 'polypeptide(L)'
;MSTKLGMIEWLDNTCPLKELIETSYTQAELDIISEGQHPRKLYQDYVTNVFQKAKPTVKSTSNTIMYAELFINLTKSQVQDEFNKIQSVIPSDLLRRAYYKIANSHEEFYTLRRQFITSYAILCTSHYILGIGDRHQSNFLIDTSSGQVVGIDFGSAFNAATIHLPVP
;
A
#
# COMPACT_ATOMS: atom_id res chain seq x y z
N MET A 1 14.19 23.28 19.31
CA MET A 1 14.43 22.07 18.51
C MET A 1 15.88 21.62 18.68
N SER A 2 16.18 20.31 18.53
CA SER A 2 17.53 19.73 18.64
C SER A 2 17.78 18.74 17.50
N THR A 3 18.98 18.16 17.41
CA THR A 3 19.30 17.13 16.40
C THR A 3 18.50 15.84 16.54
N LYS A 4 17.83 15.61 17.69
CA LYS A 4 17.00 14.44 17.96
C LYS A 4 15.55 14.79 18.30
N LEU A 5 15.19 16.07 18.25
CA LEU A 5 13.86 16.56 18.60
C LEU A 5 13.40 17.59 17.57
N GLY A 6 12.43 17.18 16.75
CA GLY A 6 11.70 18.04 15.83
C GLY A 6 10.25 18.24 16.27
N MET A 7 9.59 19.20 15.63
CA MET A 7 8.14 19.37 15.68
C MET A 7 7.62 19.24 14.25
N ILE A 8 6.49 18.57 14.09
CA ILE A 8 5.78 18.45 12.81
C ILE A 8 4.41 19.08 12.96
N GLU A 9 3.94 19.71 11.90
CA GLU A 9 2.58 20.22 11.85
C GLU A 9 1.59 19.06 11.84
N TRP A 10 0.52 19.18 12.62
CA TRP A 10 -0.61 18.27 12.57
C TRP A 10 -1.63 18.82 11.59
N LEU A 11 -1.94 18.04 10.56
CA LEU A 11 -2.94 18.42 9.56
C LEU A 11 -4.32 17.93 10.02
N ASP A 12 -5.18 18.87 10.37
CA ASP A 12 -6.55 18.57 10.78
C ASP A 12 -7.37 17.94 9.63
N ASN A 13 -8.41 17.18 9.99
CA ASN A 13 -9.32 16.51 9.06
C ASN A 13 -8.66 15.51 8.09
N THR A 14 -7.42 15.10 8.38
CA THR A 14 -6.73 14.08 7.60
C THR A 14 -6.85 12.70 8.23
N CYS A 15 -6.86 11.66 7.39
CA CYS A 15 -6.78 10.26 7.81
C CYS A 15 -5.83 9.46 6.90
N PRO A 16 -5.13 8.43 7.40
CA PRO A 16 -4.31 7.57 6.56
C PRO A 16 -5.16 6.87 5.49
N LEU A 17 -4.66 6.80 4.24
CA LEU A 17 -5.35 6.11 3.14
C LEU A 17 -5.67 4.65 3.49
N LYS A 18 -4.80 3.99 4.25
CA LYS A 18 -5.04 2.65 4.78
C LYS A 18 -6.35 2.56 5.57
N GLU A 19 -6.54 3.45 6.53
CA GLU A 19 -7.73 3.49 7.39
C GLU A 19 -8.99 3.80 6.57
N LEU A 20 -8.87 4.74 5.63
CA LEU A 20 -9.95 5.10 4.72
C LEU A 20 -10.42 3.91 3.86
N ILE A 21 -9.49 3.08 3.39
CA ILE A 21 -9.81 1.85 2.64
C ILE A 21 -10.39 0.77 3.56
N GLU A 22 -9.78 0.54 4.73
CA GLU A 22 -10.23 -0.49 5.68
C GLU A 22 -11.65 -0.25 6.18
N THR A 23 -12.02 1.01 6.41
CA THR A 23 -13.40 1.40 6.80
C THR A 23 -14.41 1.30 5.65
N SER A 24 -13.97 1.07 4.42
CA SER A 24 -14.83 1.01 3.23
C SER A 24 -15.35 -0.40 2.89
N TYR A 25 -14.79 -1.43 3.53
CA TYR A 25 -15.31 -2.78 3.46
C TYR A 25 -16.72 -2.89 4.07
N THR A 26 -17.52 -3.81 3.53
CA THR A 26 -18.77 -4.26 4.14
C THR A 26 -18.49 -5.37 5.15
N GLN A 27 -19.41 -5.61 6.08
CA GLN A 27 -19.25 -6.69 7.07
C GLN A 27 -19.09 -8.06 6.39
N ALA A 28 -19.88 -8.36 5.36
CA ALA A 28 -19.78 -9.63 4.64
C ALA A 28 -18.40 -9.83 3.96
N GLU A 29 -17.81 -8.76 3.42
CA GLU A 29 -16.45 -8.83 2.86
C GLU A 29 -15.39 -9.02 3.96
N LEU A 30 -15.55 -8.38 5.12
CA LEU A 30 -14.68 -8.57 6.27
C LEU A 30 -14.76 -10.00 6.81
N ASP A 31 -15.95 -10.59 6.84
CA ASP A 31 -16.17 -11.97 7.27
C ASP A 31 -15.39 -12.94 6.36
N ILE A 32 -15.54 -12.82 5.03
CA ILE A 32 -14.79 -13.61 4.03
C ILE A 32 -13.27 -13.46 4.22
N ILE A 33 -12.81 -12.23 4.44
CA ILE A 33 -11.39 -11.92 4.68
C ILE A 33 -10.90 -12.61 5.98
N SER A 34 -11.72 -12.58 7.04
CA SER A 34 -11.42 -13.17 8.34
C SER A 34 -11.35 -14.70 8.32
N GLU A 35 -12.11 -15.34 7.42
CA GLU A 35 -12.09 -16.79 7.18
C GLU A 35 -10.82 -17.30 6.45
N GLY A 36 -9.82 -16.43 6.28
CA GLY A 36 -8.52 -16.80 5.74
C GLY A 36 -8.30 -16.40 4.28
N GLN A 37 -9.25 -15.70 3.66
CA GLN A 37 -9.07 -15.11 2.32
C GLN A 37 -8.41 -13.72 2.36
N HIS A 38 -7.87 -13.29 3.50
CA HIS A 38 -7.16 -12.03 3.58
C HIS A 38 -5.98 -11.98 2.59
N PRO A 39 -5.88 -10.97 1.69
CA PRO A 39 -4.88 -10.91 0.63
C PRO A 39 -3.44 -11.06 1.14
N ARG A 40 -3.11 -10.40 2.26
CA ARG A 40 -1.82 -10.53 2.94
C ARG A 40 -1.50 -11.98 3.35
N LYS A 41 -2.49 -12.72 3.86
CA LYS A 41 -2.28 -14.12 4.27
C LYS A 41 -2.06 -14.99 3.04
N LEU A 42 -2.90 -14.85 2.02
CA LEU A 42 -2.75 -15.57 0.74
C LEU A 42 -1.35 -15.36 0.14
N TYR A 43 -0.88 -14.11 0.16
CA TYR A 43 0.46 -13.75 -0.28
C TYR A 43 1.55 -14.42 0.56
N GLN A 44 1.46 -14.35 1.89
CA GLN A 44 2.42 -14.96 2.80
C GLN A 44 2.46 -16.49 2.67
N ASP A 45 1.30 -17.13 2.52
CA ASP A 45 1.19 -18.57 2.31
C ASP A 45 1.82 -18.96 0.98
N TYR A 46 1.57 -18.22 -0.10
CA TYR A 46 2.21 -18.45 -1.40
C TYR A 46 3.74 -18.34 -1.29
N VAL A 47 4.24 -17.24 -0.73
CA VAL A 47 5.69 -17.01 -0.59
C VAL A 47 6.34 -18.11 0.23
N THR A 48 5.73 -18.50 1.34
CA THR A 48 6.23 -19.58 2.21
C THR A 48 6.21 -20.93 1.49
N ASN A 49 5.13 -21.25 0.77
CA ASN A 49 4.99 -22.52 0.05
C ASN A 49 6.00 -22.64 -1.10
N VAL A 50 6.22 -21.57 -1.87
CA VAL A 50 7.23 -21.56 -2.94
C VAL A 50 8.62 -21.74 -2.36
N PHE A 51 8.94 -20.99 -1.30
CA PHE A 51 10.23 -21.09 -0.63
C PHE A 51 10.51 -22.50 -0.09
N GLN A 52 9.53 -23.13 0.58
CA GLN A 52 9.69 -24.49 1.10
C GLN A 52 9.90 -25.53 0.00
N LYS A 53 9.22 -25.39 -1.16
CA LYS A 53 9.38 -26.29 -2.31
C LYS A 53 10.77 -26.21 -2.95
N ALA A 54 11.43 -25.05 -2.86
CA ALA A 54 12.78 -24.85 -3.38
C ALA A 54 13.87 -25.61 -2.58
N LYS A 55 13.51 -26.25 -1.44
CA LYS A 55 14.43 -26.97 -0.55
C LYS A 55 15.66 -26.12 -0.16
N PRO A 56 15.45 -24.96 0.47
CA PRO A 56 16.51 -24.00 0.72
C PRO A 56 17.60 -24.60 1.62
N THR A 57 18.86 -24.32 1.26
CA THR A 57 20.04 -24.78 1.99
C THR A 57 20.18 -24.12 3.36
N VAL A 58 19.54 -22.95 3.54
CA VAL A 58 19.57 -22.15 4.76
C VAL A 58 18.23 -22.26 5.48
N LYS A 59 18.24 -22.67 6.76
CA LYS A 59 17.03 -22.76 7.61
C LYS A 59 16.47 -21.40 8.05
N SER A 60 17.14 -20.30 7.69
CA SER A 60 16.76 -18.94 8.09
C SER A 60 15.59 -18.45 7.24
N THR A 61 14.49 -18.12 7.91
CA THR A 61 13.28 -17.49 7.36
C THR A 61 13.38 -15.96 7.34
N SER A 62 14.58 -15.41 7.10
CA SER A 62 14.68 -13.98 6.83
C SER A 62 13.93 -13.66 5.54
N ASN A 63 13.02 -12.68 5.58
CA ASN A 63 12.26 -12.25 4.41
C ASN A 63 13.17 -12.04 3.20
N THR A 64 14.34 -11.41 3.39
CA THR A 64 15.34 -11.17 2.34
C THR A 64 15.71 -12.43 1.57
N ILE A 65 16.00 -13.52 2.27
CA ILE A 65 16.43 -14.78 1.65
C ILE A 65 15.25 -15.40 0.89
N MET A 66 14.05 -15.33 1.46
CA MET A 66 12.84 -15.82 0.79
C MET A 66 12.60 -15.08 -0.53
N TYR A 67 12.64 -13.75 -0.52
CA TYR A 67 12.46 -12.94 -1.73
C TYR A 67 13.54 -13.20 -2.78
N ALA A 68 14.81 -13.35 -2.38
CA ALA A 68 15.89 -13.67 -3.29
C ALA A 68 15.69 -15.03 -3.98
N GLU A 69 15.29 -16.05 -3.22
CA GLU A 69 15.01 -17.39 -3.75
C GLU A 69 13.82 -17.37 -4.72
N LEU A 70 12.74 -16.66 -4.35
CA LEU A 70 11.57 -16.50 -5.21
C LEU A 70 11.92 -15.80 -6.53
N PHE A 71 12.75 -14.76 -6.47
CA PHE A 71 13.17 -14.00 -7.65
C PHE A 71 13.94 -14.86 -8.65
N ILE A 72 14.77 -15.80 -8.17
CA ILE A 72 15.54 -16.71 -9.03
C ILE A 72 14.65 -17.80 -9.65
N ASN A 73 13.69 -18.32 -8.89
CA ASN A 73 12.97 -19.54 -9.27
C ASN A 73 11.62 -19.29 -9.95
N LEU A 74 10.99 -18.13 -9.74
CA LEU A 74 9.68 -17.84 -10.33
C LEU A 74 9.82 -17.16 -11.70
N THR A 75 9.00 -17.63 -12.64
CA THR A 75 8.84 -16.96 -13.93
C THR A 75 7.86 -15.79 -13.81
N LYS A 76 7.99 -14.83 -14.74
CA LYS A 76 7.05 -13.70 -14.85
C LYS A 76 5.58 -14.15 -14.90
N SER A 77 5.26 -15.21 -15.66
CA SER A 77 3.88 -15.71 -15.78
C SER A 77 3.35 -16.18 -14.44
N GLN A 78 4.12 -17.00 -13.71
CA GLN A 78 3.70 -17.52 -12.40
C GLN A 78 3.43 -16.40 -11.40
N VAL A 79 4.27 -15.36 -11.39
CA VAL A 79 4.07 -14.18 -10.53
C VAL A 79 2.82 -13.41 -10.93
N GLN A 80 2.59 -13.20 -12.23
CA GLN A 80 1.41 -12.50 -12.74
C GLN A 80 0.11 -13.27 -12.41
N ASP A 81 0.12 -14.60 -12.58
CA ASP A 81 -1.03 -15.45 -12.32
C ASP A 81 -1.42 -15.41 -10.84
N GLU A 82 -0.44 -15.56 -9.92
CA GLU A 82 -0.72 -15.48 -8.49
C GLU A 82 -1.11 -14.06 -8.06
N PHE A 83 -0.46 -13.03 -8.61
CA PHE A 83 -0.83 -11.64 -8.33
C PHE A 83 -2.29 -11.36 -8.70
N ASN A 84 -2.72 -11.75 -9.91
CA ASN A 84 -4.10 -11.56 -10.36
C ASN A 84 -5.10 -12.33 -9.48
N LYS A 85 -4.74 -13.55 -9.08
CA LYS A 85 -5.56 -14.37 -8.18
C LYS A 85 -5.74 -13.70 -6.81
N ILE A 86 -4.66 -13.20 -6.19
CA ILE A 86 -4.74 -12.49 -4.90
C ILE A 86 -5.47 -11.15 -5.06
N GLN A 87 -5.23 -10.42 -6.14
CA GLN A 87 -5.94 -9.16 -6.39
C GLN A 87 -7.46 -9.38 -6.54
N SER A 88 -7.89 -10.50 -7.13
CA SER A 88 -9.31 -10.78 -7.37
C SER A 88 -10.16 -10.91 -6.10
N VAL A 89 -9.55 -11.19 -4.94
CA VAL A 89 -10.27 -11.22 -3.66
C VAL A 89 -10.50 -9.82 -3.08
N ILE A 90 -9.83 -8.79 -3.62
CA ILE A 90 -9.98 -7.40 -3.17
C ILE A 90 -11.12 -6.75 -3.97
N PRO A 91 -12.15 -6.20 -3.31
CA PRO A 91 -13.20 -5.47 -4.00
C PRO A 91 -12.64 -4.27 -4.78
N SER A 92 -12.99 -4.16 -6.06
CA SER A 92 -12.40 -3.17 -6.98
C SER A 92 -12.84 -1.73 -6.73
N ASP A 93 -13.83 -1.51 -5.88
CA ASP A 93 -14.48 -0.22 -5.68
C ASP A 93 -14.33 0.36 -4.27
N LEU A 94 -13.42 -0.17 -3.47
CA LEU A 94 -13.18 0.31 -2.09
C LEU A 94 -12.89 1.81 -2.03
N LEU A 95 -11.99 2.30 -2.88
CA LEU A 95 -11.66 3.72 -2.92
C LEU A 95 -12.85 4.57 -3.36
N ARG A 96 -13.64 4.07 -4.32
CA ARG A 96 -14.88 4.74 -4.76
C ARG A 96 -15.87 4.83 -3.60
N ARG A 97 -16.10 3.72 -2.88
CA ARG A 97 -16.95 3.67 -1.69
C ARG A 97 -16.47 4.62 -0.61
N ALA A 98 -15.17 4.67 -0.36
CA ALA A 98 -14.57 5.60 0.60
C ALA A 98 -14.92 7.05 0.27
N TYR A 99 -14.71 7.46 -0.98
CA TYR A 99 -14.99 8.81 -1.44
C TYR A 99 -16.50 9.13 -1.46
N TYR A 100 -17.36 8.13 -1.69
CA TYR A 100 -18.80 8.30 -1.53
C TYR A 100 -19.23 8.48 -0.07
N LYS A 101 -18.57 7.82 0.89
CA LYS A 101 -18.88 7.96 2.32
C LYS A 101 -18.54 9.35 2.87
N ILE A 102 -17.49 9.98 2.35
CA ILE A 102 -17.09 11.34 2.77
C ILE A 102 -17.85 12.44 2.02
N ALA A 103 -18.40 12.17 0.83
CA ALA A 103 -19.14 13.14 0.05
C ALA A 103 -20.58 13.31 0.55
N ASN A 104 -21.07 14.54 0.66
CA ASN A 104 -22.45 14.87 0.99
C ASN A 104 -23.36 14.90 -0.24
N SER A 105 -22.78 14.92 -1.45
CA SER A 105 -23.52 14.94 -2.71
C SER A 105 -22.72 14.31 -3.86
N HIS A 106 -23.39 14.02 -4.97
CA HIS A 106 -22.74 13.51 -6.18
C HIS A 106 -21.78 14.54 -6.82
N GLU A 107 -22.11 15.83 -6.72
CA GLU A 107 -21.25 16.92 -7.21
C GLU A 107 -19.98 17.04 -6.36
N GLU A 108 -20.13 16.90 -5.05
CA GLU A 108 -18.98 16.87 -4.13
C GLU A 108 -18.12 15.63 -4.38
N PHE A 109 -18.69 14.44 -4.55
CA PHE A 109 -17.94 13.24 -4.92
C PHE A 109 -17.10 13.46 -6.19
N TYR A 110 -17.67 14.09 -7.21
CA TYR A 110 -16.94 14.42 -8.44
C TYR A 110 -15.75 15.34 -8.16
N THR A 111 -15.96 16.35 -7.31
CA THR A 111 -14.92 17.31 -6.90
C THR A 111 -13.81 16.64 -6.10
N LEU A 112 -14.16 15.86 -5.06
CA LEU A 112 -13.21 15.13 -4.23
C LEU A 112 -12.38 14.14 -5.05
N ARG A 113 -13.02 13.41 -5.97
CA ARG A 113 -12.32 12.51 -6.91
C ARG A 113 -11.32 13.26 -7.78
N ARG A 114 -11.69 14.44 -8.30
CA ARG A 114 -10.78 15.27 -9.10
C ARG A 114 -9.59 15.75 -8.27
N GLN A 115 -9.83 16.22 -7.04
CA GLN A 115 -8.79 16.69 -6.13
C GLN A 115 -7.82 15.56 -5.75
N PHE A 116 -8.33 14.36 -5.46
CA PHE A 116 -7.51 13.17 -5.22
C PHE A 116 -6.60 12.88 -6.42
N ILE A 117 -7.16 12.75 -7.62
CA ILE A 117 -6.40 12.41 -8.82
C ILE A 117 -5.31 13.45 -9.10
N THR A 118 -5.64 14.74 -9.03
CA THR A 118 -4.69 15.82 -9.30
C THR A 118 -3.56 15.85 -8.26
N SER A 119 -3.89 15.85 -6.97
CA SER A 119 -2.88 15.87 -5.90
C SER A 119 -2.00 14.62 -5.90
N TYR A 120 -2.60 13.44 -6.07
CA TYR A 120 -1.87 12.17 -6.12
C TYR A 120 -0.94 12.07 -7.34
N ALA A 121 -1.37 12.53 -8.52
CA ALA A 121 -0.53 12.52 -9.72
C ALA A 121 0.69 13.45 -9.59
N ILE A 122 0.49 14.64 -9.01
CA ILE A 122 1.60 15.57 -8.71
C ILE A 122 2.55 14.91 -7.71
N LEU A 123 2.02 14.34 -6.63
CA LEU A 123 2.81 13.70 -5.58
C LEU A 123 3.64 12.53 -6.14
N CYS A 124 3.05 11.66 -6.96
CA CYS A 124 3.75 10.55 -7.63
C CYS A 124 4.91 11.05 -8.52
N THR A 125 4.67 12.11 -9.29
CA THR A 125 5.70 12.69 -10.18
C THR A 125 6.85 13.29 -9.36
N SER A 126 6.53 14.04 -8.31
CA SER A 126 7.52 14.64 -7.40
C SER A 126 8.31 13.58 -6.64
N HIS A 127 7.66 12.54 -6.12
CA HIS A 127 8.30 11.43 -5.43
C HIS A 127 9.25 10.66 -6.35
N TYR A 128 8.86 10.44 -7.60
CA TYR A 128 9.73 9.79 -8.58
C TYR A 128 11.01 10.60 -8.84
N ILE A 129 10.87 11.92 -9.09
CA ILE A 129 12.03 12.81 -9.33
C ILE A 129 12.98 12.82 -8.13
N LEU A 130 12.45 12.84 -6.91
CA LEU A 130 13.24 12.87 -5.68
C LEU A 130 13.71 11.48 -5.21
N GLY A 131 13.29 10.41 -5.88
CA GLY A 131 13.58 9.04 -5.48
C GLY A 131 13.04 8.67 -4.09
N ILE A 132 11.83 9.14 -3.75
CA ILE A 132 11.18 8.80 -2.48
C ILE A 132 10.60 7.38 -2.55
N GLY A 133 11.11 6.47 -1.73
CA GLY A 133 10.63 5.09 -1.59
C GLY A 133 9.79 4.86 -0.33
N ASP A 134 9.52 3.60 0.01
CA ASP A 134 8.69 3.23 1.18
C ASP A 134 7.30 3.90 1.19
N ARG A 135 6.59 3.84 0.05
CA ARG A 135 5.29 4.51 -0.15
C ARG A 135 4.13 3.56 0.15
N HIS A 136 4.06 3.05 1.38
CA HIS A 136 2.93 2.25 1.81
C HIS A 136 1.68 3.11 2.11
N GLN A 137 0.50 2.50 2.18
CA GLN A 137 -0.78 3.21 2.31
C GLN A 137 -0.87 4.16 3.52
N SER A 138 -0.13 3.90 4.61
CA SER A 138 -0.10 4.80 5.77
C SER A 138 0.74 6.07 5.59
N ASN A 139 1.56 6.15 4.52
CA ASN A 139 2.37 7.34 4.19
C ASN A 139 1.62 8.33 3.29
N PHE A 140 0.34 8.06 3.04
CA PHE A 140 -0.57 8.96 2.35
C PHE A 140 -1.69 9.34 3.31
N LEU A 141 -1.77 10.62 3.64
CA LEU A 141 -2.88 11.20 4.36
C LEU A 141 -3.90 11.75 3.37
N ILE A 142 -5.17 11.46 3.59
CA ILE A 142 -6.29 11.97 2.81
C ILE A 142 -6.98 13.03 3.66
N ASP A 143 -7.03 14.26 3.16
CA ASP A 143 -7.89 15.30 3.72
C ASP A 143 -9.33 14.98 3.37
N THR A 144 -10.13 14.65 4.39
CA THR A 144 -11.52 14.23 4.22
C THR A 144 -12.45 15.37 3.83
N SER A 145 -12.02 16.62 3.99
CA SER A 145 -12.78 17.81 3.60
C SER A 145 -12.55 18.21 2.13
N SER A 146 -11.31 18.09 1.65
CA SER A 146 -10.93 18.51 0.29
C SER A 146 -10.74 17.34 -0.70
N GLY A 147 -10.56 16.12 -0.19
CA GLY A 147 -10.26 14.92 -0.95
C GLY A 147 -8.82 14.83 -1.44
N GLN A 148 -7.96 15.78 -1.08
CA GLN A 148 -6.55 15.83 -1.48
C GLN A 148 -5.69 14.80 -0.74
N VAL A 149 -4.60 14.39 -1.39
CA VAL A 149 -3.59 13.51 -0.80
C VAL A 149 -2.34 14.28 -0.40
N VAL A 150 -1.86 14.02 0.81
CA VAL A 150 -0.60 14.54 1.34
C VAL A 150 0.34 13.36 1.60
N GLY A 151 1.57 13.43 1.09
CA GLY A 151 2.62 12.48 1.41
C GLY A 151 3.30 12.84 2.73
N ILE A 152 3.57 11.84 3.57
CA ILE A 152 4.34 11.99 4.81
C ILE A 152 5.52 11.01 4.85
N ASP A 153 6.32 11.12 5.90
CA ASP A 153 7.47 10.26 6.20
C ASP A 153 8.44 10.11 5.02
N PHE A 154 9.34 11.08 4.83
CA PHE A 154 10.30 11.09 3.72
C PHE A 154 11.64 10.45 4.09
N GLY A 155 11.67 9.51 5.04
CA GLY A 155 12.90 8.91 5.55
C GLY A 155 13.74 8.18 4.50
N SER A 156 13.10 7.66 3.44
CA SER A 156 13.76 6.95 2.33
C SER A 156 13.80 7.79 1.05
N ALA A 157 14.64 8.82 1.02
CA ALA A 157 14.84 9.69 -0.15
C ALA A 157 16.03 9.27 -1.03
N PHE A 158 16.15 9.83 -2.25
CA PHE A 158 17.26 9.59 -3.18
C PHE A 158 17.52 8.11 -3.49
N ASN A 159 16.45 7.34 -3.70
CA ASN A 159 16.45 5.90 -3.96
C ASN A 159 16.99 5.05 -2.81
N ALA A 160 17.09 5.60 -1.59
CA ALA A 160 17.56 4.86 -0.41
C ALA A 160 16.76 3.58 -0.15
N ALA A 161 15.45 3.57 -0.41
CA ALA A 161 14.63 2.36 -0.25
C ALA A 161 15.15 1.21 -1.12
N THR A 162 15.38 1.45 -2.41
CA THR A 162 15.82 0.42 -3.36
C THR A 162 17.30 0.06 -3.20
N ILE A 163 18.13 0.98 -2.71
CA ILE A 163 19.58 0.75 -2.54
C ILE A 163 19.92 0.08 -1.21
N HIS A 164 19.22 0.44 -0.13
CA HIS A 164 19.59 0.06 1.23
C HIS A 164 18.64 -0.94 1.88
N LEU A 165 17.38 -1.05 1.42
CA LEU A 165 16.48 -2.05 1.98
C LEU A 165 16.82 -3.44 1.44
N PRO A 166 16.70 -4.49 2.27
CA PRO A 166 17.01 -5.85 1.83
C PRO A 166 16.08 -6.39 0.74
N VAL A 167 14.86 -5.85 0.63
CA VAL A 167 13.91 -6.13 -0.45
C VAL A 167 13.68 -4.78 -1.16
N PRO A 168 14.25 -4.58 -2.35
CA PRO A 168 14.22 -3.32 -3.07
C PRO A 168 12.84 -2.88 -3.58
#